data_AF-A0A8J7DUU4-F1
#
_entry.id   AF-A0A8J7DUU4-F1
#
_cell.length_a   1.000
_cell.length_b   1.000
_cell.length_c   1.000
_cell.angle_alpha   90.00
_cell.angle_beta   90.00
_cell.angle_gamma   90.00
#
_symmetry.space_group_name_H-M   'P 1'
#
loop_
_entity.id
_entity.type
_entity.pdbx_description
1 polymer ?
#
loop_
_entity_poly.entity_id
_entity_poly.type
_entity_poly.pdbx_seq_one_letter_code
_entity_poly.pdbx_strand_id
1 'polypeptide(L)'
;MTSRTKNTTKSVSFSTTESDQTLLSAIADKLESKAFKNFSDLCKTALEQYFLPSPPEPVAPFDETFISQHFHQIEEQLTALIEQTQSIAQKAILSDSSDESMVLSRAIELLSSQFQDLGERVRKLEEKSAIDLESQLKVLEERIKKIETQQSPSLPNETVSQPKISEESDPLLHRLTPLLEEF
;
A
#
# COMPACT_ATOMS: atom_id res chain seq x y z
N MET A 1 -39.43 37.74 -16.09
CA MET A 1 -39.42 36.27 -16.31
C MET A 1 -38.59 35.65 -15.22
N THR A 2 -39.20 34.99 -14.23
CA THR A 2 -38.46 34.29 -13.16
C THR A 2 -38.72 32.79 -13.29
N SER A 3 -37.70 32.06 -13.76
CA SER A 3 -37.74 30.61 -13.91
C SER A 3 -37.62 29.95 -12.54
N ARG A 4 -38.71 29.32 -12.07
CA ARG A 4 -38.72 28.46 -10.87
C ARG A 4 -38.06 27.14 -11.24
N THR A 5 -36.89 26.84 -10.67
CA THR A 5 -36.26 25.51 -10.76
C THR A 5 -37.18 24.50 -10.10
N LYS A 6 -37.64 23.51 -10.88
CA LYS A 6 -38.50 22.43 -10.38
C LYS A 6 -37.59 21.37 -9.76
N ASN A 7 -37.50 21.35 -8.44
CA ASN A 7 -36.81 20.28 -7.73
C ASN A 7 -37.64 19.00 -7.89
N THR A 8 -37.22 18.09 -8.77
CA THR A 8 -37.84 16.78 -8.95
C THR A 8 -37.47 15.91 -7.76
N THR A 9 -38.39 15.78 -6.81
CA THR A 9 -38.23 14.88 -5.67
C THR A 9 -38.47 13.46 -6.17
N LYS A 10 -37.39 12.73 -6.52
CA LYS A 10 -37.47 11.29 -6.82
C LYS A 10 -37.62 10.56 -5.48
N SER A 11 -38.77 9.91 -5.26
CA SER A 11 -39.02 9.09 -4.06
C SER A 11 -39.01 7.62 -4.43
N VAL A 12 -38.31 6.81 -3.63
CA VAL A 12 -38.29 5.36 -3.73
C VAL A 12 -39.23 4.81 -2.67
N SER A 13 -40.21 4.01 -3.09
CA SER A 13 -41.13 3.31 -2.19
C SER A 13 -40.73 1.85 -2.08
N PHE A 14 -40.57 1.36 -0.85
CA PHE A 14 -40.36 -0.06 -0.56
C PHE A 14 -41.69 -0.81 -0.67
N SER A 15 -41.64 -2.01 -1.24
CA SER A 15 -42.76 -2.94 -1.34
C SER A 15 -42.70 -4.00 -0.24
N THR A 16 -43.75 -4.80 -0.08
CA THR A 16 -43.78 -5.93 0.87
C THR A 16 -43.09 -7.18 0.32
N THR A 17 -42.11 -7.01 -0.56
CA THR A 17 -41.32 -8.12 -1.09
C THR A 17 -40.33 -8.58 -0.01
N GLU A 18 -39.97 -9.86 -0.05
CA GLU A 18 -39.04 -10.47 0.91
C GLU A 18 -37.68 -9.75 0.93
N SER A 19 -37.20 -9.32 -0.24
CA SER A 19 -35.95 -8.56 -0.38
C SER A 19 -36.01 -7.18 0.28
N ASP A 20 -37.11 -6.44 0.07
CA ASP A 20 -37.31 -5.13 0.70
C ASP A 20 -37.43 -5.26 2.22
N GLN A 21 -38.13 -6.28 2.71
CA GLN A 21 -38.26 -6.53 4.14
C GLN A 21 -36.93 -6.94 4.78
N THR A 22 -36.13 -7.74 4.08
CA THR A 22 -34.79 -8.14 4.54
C THR A 22 -33.87 -6.92 4.65
N LEU A 23 -33.89 -6.04 3.64
CA LEU A 23 -33.13 -4.79 3.66
C LEU A 23 -33.58 -3.87 4.79
N LEU A 24 -34.90 -3.67 4.95
CA LEU A 24 -35.46 -2.83 6.02
C LEU A 24 -35.15 -3.39 7.41
N SER A 25 -35.18 -4.72 7.59
CA SER A 25 -34.79 -5.38 8.83
C SER A 25 -33.31 -5.14 9.15
N ALA A 26 -32.42 -5.33 8.17
CA ALA A 26 -30.99 -5.10 8.36
C ALA A 26 -30.68 -3.62 8.69
N ILE A 27 -31.40 -2.68 8.08
CA ILE A 27 -31.30 -1.26 8.40
C ILE A 27 -31.79 -0.99 9.83
N ALA A 28 -32.92 -1.59 10.22
CA ALA A 28 -33.48 -1.45 11.57
C ALA A 28 -32.49 -1.96 12.62
N ASP A 29 -31.93 -3.16 12.45
CA ASP A 29 -30.93 -3.74 13.36
C ASP A 29 -29.70 -2.83 13.51
N LYS A 30 -29.22 -2.24 12.41
CA LYS A 30 -28.09 -1.31 12.41
C LYS A 30 -28.42 0.02 13.09
N LEU A 31 -29.65 0.52 12.98
CA LEU A 31 -30.09 1.72 13.69
C LEU A 31 -30.32 1.46 15.18
N GLU A 32 -30.84 0.29 15.55
CA GLU A 32 -31.03 -0.13 16.94
C GLU A 32 -29.70 -0.30 17.68
N SER A 33 -28.64 -0.71 16.96
CA SER A 33 -27.29 -0.80 17.51
C SER A 33 -26.70 0.57 17.95
N LYS A 34 -27.40 1.69 17.71
CA LYS A 34 -26.98 3.08 18.01
C LYS A 34 -25.63 3.49 17.41
N ALA A 35 -25.08 2.70 16.50
CA ALA A 35 -23.86 3.06 15.78
C ALA A 35 -24.06 4.30 14.89
N PHE A 36 -25.30 4.59 14.49
CA PHE A 36 -25.65 5.69 13.61
C PHE A 36 -26.80 6.51 14.21
N LYS A 37 -26.72 7.85 14.12
CA LYS A 37 -27.75 8.75 14.70
C LYS A 37 -29.03 8.77 13.88
N ASN A 38 -28.93 8.55 12.57
CA ASN A 38 -30.06 8.55 11.65
C ASN A 38 -29.72 7.70 10.42
N PHE A 39 -30.75 7.39 9.62
CA PHE A 39 -30.60 6.62 8.38
C PHE A 39 -29.66 7.30 7.37
N SER A 40 -29.66 8.64 7.30
CA SER A 40 -28.76 9.36 6.40
C SER A 40 -27.29 9.16 6.78
N ASP A 41 -26.96 9.08 8.07
CA ASP A 41 -25.59 8.81 8.55
C ASP A 41 -25.18 7.37 8.26
N LEU A 42 -26.10 6.42 8.37
CA LEU A 42 -25.88 5.03 7.94
C LEU A 42 -25.56 4.98 6.44
N CYS A 43 -26.37 5.64 5.60
CA CYS A 43 -26.13 5.68 4.16
C CYS A 43 -24.82 6.39 3.80
N LYS A 44 -24.49 7.50 4.45
CA LYS A 44 -23.21 8.19 4.25
C LYS A 44 -22.04 7.30 4.61
N THR A 45 -22.09 6.62 5.75
CA THR A 45 -21.01 5.74 6.19
C THR A 45 -20.88 4.52 5.27
N ALA A 46 -21.99 3.95 4.81
CA ALA A 46 -21.98 2.85 3.85
C ALA A 46 -21.39 3.27 2.50
N LEU A 47 -21.73 4.48 2.03
CA LEU A 47 -21.13 5.06 0.83
C LEU A 47 -19.65 5.36 1.05
N GLU A 48 -19.26 5.89 2.20
CA GLU A 48 -17.86 6.12 2.55
C GLU A 48 -17.07 4.80 2.60
N GLN A 49 -17.63 3.72 3.14
CA GLN A 49 -17.00 2.40 3.11
C GLN A 49 -16.89 1.82 1.70
N TYR A 50 -17.83 2.16 0.82
CA TYR A 50 -17.84 1.69 -0.57
C TYR A 50 -16.87 2.49 -1.46
N PHE A 51 -16.75 3.80 -1.24
CA PHE A 51 -15.95 4.70 -2.05
C PHE A 51 -14.55 4.97 -1.49
N LEU A 52 -14.36 4.89 -0.17
CA LEU A 52 -13.04 5.03 0.45
C LEU A 52 -12.50 3.65 0.82
N PRO A 53 -11.35 3.23 0.25
CA PRO A 53 -10.59 2.15 0.85
C PRO A 53 -10.26 2.53 2.30
N SER A 54 -10.54 1.62 3.24
CA SER A 54 -10.27 1.75 4.67
C SER A 54 -8.89 2.39 4.92
N PRO A 55 -8.75 3.29 5.92
CA PRO A 55 -7.47 3.90 6.24
C PRO A 55 -6.42 2.80 6.48
N PRO A 56 -5.20 2.96 5.95
CA PRO A 56 -4.19 1.92 6.00
C PRO A 56 -3.87 1.58 7.46
N GLU A 57 -4.08 0.31 7.85
CA GLU A 57 -3.46 -0.24 9.05
C GLU A 57 -1.95 0.03 8.98
N PRO A 58 -1.33 0.44 10.11
CA PRO A 58 0.06 0.88 10.14
C PRO A 58 0.94 -0.21 9.54
N VAL A 59 1.51 0.11 8.37
CA VAL A 59 2.59 -0.67 7.79
C VAL A 59 3.74 -0.61 8.81
N ALA A 60 4.36 -1.77 9.10
CA ALA A 60 5.50 -1.80 10.02
C ALA A 60 6.48 -0.68 9.62
N PRO A 61 6.97 0.13 10.58
CA PRO A 61 7.77 1.29 10.25
C PRO A 61 9.00 0.82 9.50
N PHE A 62 9.12 1.26 8.24
CA PHE A 62 10.37 1.20 7.50
C PHE A 62 11.43 1.82 8.40
N ASP A 63 12.47 1.06 8.74
CA ASP A 63 13.50 1.53 9.67
C ASP A 63 14.46 2.48 8.94
N GLU A 64 13.93 3.65 8.62
CA GLU A 64 14.61 4.76 7.94
C GLU A 64 15.84 5.22 8.75
N THR A 65 15.81 4.99 10.08
CA THR A 65 16.93 5.27 10.97
C THR A 65 18.09 4.31 10.78
N PHE A 66 17.83 3.03 10.50
CA PHE A 66 18.86 2.05 10.18
C PHE A 66 19.60 2.40 8.88
N ILE A 67 18.87 2.76 7.82
CA ILE A 67 19.49 3.13 6.53
C ILE A 67 20.28 4.43 6.67
N SER A 68 19.71 5.45 7.32
CA SER A 68 20.39 6.75 7.51
C SER A 68 21.68 6.61 8.32
N GLN A 69 21.67 5.80 9.39
CA GLN A 69 22.87 5.58 10.20
C GLN A 69 23.95 4.84 9.43
N HIS A 70 23.58 3.83 8.64
CA HIS A 70 24.54 3.06 7.84
C HIS A 70 25.11 3.89 6.68
N PHE A 71 24.30 4.75 6.08
CA PHE A 71 24.75 5.69 5.05
C PHE A 71 25.76 6.70 5.61
N HIS A 72 25.48 7.28 6.78
CA HIS A 72 26.40 8.20 7.43
C HIS A 72 27.74 7.52 7.77
N GLN A 73 27.70 6.27 8.23
CA GLN A 73 28.93 5.52 8.52
C GLN A 73 29.75 5.22 7.25
N ILE A 74 29.09 5.00 6.10
CA ILE A 74 29.74 4.83 4.81
C ILE A 74 30.39 6.15 4.36
N GLU A 75 29.72 7.30 4.55
CA GLU A 75 30.28 8.62 4.22
C GLU A 75 31.53 8.94 5.06
N GLU A 76 31.49 8.65 6.36
CA GLU A 76 32.66 8.83 7.24
C GLU A 76 33.84 7.96 6.78
N GLN A 77 33.60 6.69 6.44
CA GLN A 77 34.64 5.80 5.93
C GLN A 77 35.21 6.28 4.59
N LEU A 78 34.37 6.77 3.69
CA LEU A 78 34.79 7.30 2.41
C LEU A 78 35.66 8.55 2.58
N THR A 79 35.29 9.43 3.52
CA THR A 79 36.07 10.64 3.85
C THR A 79 37.44 10.27 4.42
N ALA A 80 37.49 9.32 5.36
CA ALA A 80 38.74 8.83 5.92
C ALA A 80 39.65 8.19 4.86
N LEU A 81 39.06 7.44 3.92
CA LEU A 81 39.80 6.82 2.82
C LEU A 81 40.39 7.87 1.87
N ILE A 82 39.63 8.93 1.57
CA ILE A 82 40.10 10.06 0.75
C ILE A 82 41.29 10.74 1.43
N GLU A 83 41.19 11.05 2.73
CA GLU A 83 42.30 11.65 3.50
C GLU A 83 43.53 10.75 3.53
N GLN A 84 43.34 9.44 3.73
CA GLN A 84 44.43 8.47 3.73
C GLN A 84 45.14 8.45 2.36
N THR A 85 44.37 8.43 1.27
CA THR A 85 44.89 8.45 -0.10
C THR A 85 45.65 9.74 -0.40
N GLN A 86 45.14 10.89 0.07
CA GLN A 86 45.79 12.19 -0.08
C GLN A 86 47.12 12.27 0.69
N SER A 87 47.17 11.71 1.91
CA SER A 87 48.38 11.63 2.73
C SER A 87 49.46 10.76 2.09
N ILE A 88 49.06 9.61 1.52
CA ILE A 88 49.96 8.73 0.76
C ILE A 88 50.47 9.44 -0.48
N ALA A 89 49.59 10.10 -1.24
CA ALA A 89 49.97 10.85 -2.44
C ALA A 89 50.95 12.00 -2.13
N GLN A 90 50.74 12.75 -1.04
CA GLN A 90 51.68 13.80 -0.62
C GLN A 90 53.04 13.24 -0.19
N LYS A 91 53.06 12.11 0.55
CA LYS A 91 54.31 11.45 0.93
C LYS A 91 55.08 10.93 -0.27
N ALA A 92 54.37 10.46 -1.30
CA ALA A 92 54.95 9.98 -2.54
C ALA A 92 55.62 11.12 -3.35
N ILE A 93 54.97 12.29 -3.41
CA ILE A 93 55.51 13.46 -4.14
C ILE A 93 56.79 14.03 -3.48
N LEU A 94 56.98 13.83 -2.18
CA LEU A 94 58.09 14.43 -1.41
C LEU A 94 59.32 13.52 -1.22
N SER A 95 59.28 12.24 -1.61
CA SER A 95 60.28 11.24 -1.19
C SER A 95 60.81 10.36 -2.33
N ASP A 96 61.93 10.72 -2.97
CA ASP A 96 62.56 10.01 -4.12
C ASP A 96 63.42 8.79 -3.68
N SER A 97 62.84 7.80 -3.00
CA SER A 97 63.61 6.67 -2.42
C SER A 97 62.98 5.30 -2.65
N SER A 98 63.80 4.25 -2.82
CA SER A 98 63.37 2.87 -3.11
C SER A 98 62.43 2.25 -2.05
N ASP A 99 62.40 2.78 -0.82
CA ASP A 99 61.48 2.34 0.24
C ASP A 99 60.01 2.73 -0.06
N GLU A 100 59.80 3.72 -0.92
CA GLU A 100 58.51 4.25 -1.32
C GLU A 100 57.68 3.23 -2.12
N SER A 101 58.31 2.43 -2.97
CA SER A 101 57.61 1.39 -3.75
C SER A 101 56.98 0.31 -2.85
N MET A 102 57.66 -0.06 -1.76
CA MET A 102 57.12 -0.99 -0.77
C MET A 102 55.99 -0.36 0.06
N VAL A 103 56.14 0.90 0.47
CA VAL A 103 55.11 1.61 1.24
C VAL A 103 53.87 1.86 0.39
N LEU A 104 54.03 2.27 -0.86
CA LEU A 104 52.94 2.49 -1.80
C LEU A 104 52.24 1.19 -2.16
N SER A 105 52.98 0.10 -2.38
CA SER A 105 52.38 -1.23 -2.64
C SER A 105 51.52 -1.68 -1.45
N ARG A 106 52.04 -1.53 -0.22
CA ARG A 106 51.29 -1.88 0.99
C ARG A 106 50.08 -0.98 1.22
N ALA A 107 50.19 0.30 0.86
CA ALA A 107 49.09 1.25 0.94
C ALA A 107 47.99 0.94 -0.09
N ILE A 108 48.37 0.57 -1.32
CA ILE A 108 47.44 0.14 -2.37
C ILE A 108 46.72 -1.15 -1.96
N GLU A 109 47.42 -2.13 -1.38
CA GLU A 109 46.80 -3.35 -0.84
C GLU A 109 45.79 -3.02 0.27
N LEU A 110 46.14 -2.12 1.19
CA LEU A 110 45.25 -1.71 2.27
C LEU A 110 44.02 -0.96 1.74
N LEU A 111 44.19 -0.06 0.77
CA LEU A 111 43.10 0.67 0.14
C LEU A 111 42.19 -0.28 -0.63
N SER A 112 42.77 -1.22 -1.38
CA SER A 112 42.04 -2.25 -2.11
C SER A 112 41.20 -3.12 -1.17
N SER A 113 41.76 -3.51 -0.02
CA SER A 113 41.03 -4.25 1.01
C SER A 113 39.87 -3.43 1.58
N GLN A 114 40.07 -2.14 1.84
CA GLN A 114 39.00 -1.26 2.34
C GLN A 114 37.88 -1.06 1.31
N PHE A 115 38.22 -0.90 0.02
CA PHE A 115 37.23 -0.83 -1.05
C PHE A 115 36.43 -2.13 -1.18
N GLN A 116 37.07 -3.28 -1.00
CA GLN A 116 36.40 -4.57 -1.04
C GLN A 116 35.42 -4.74 0.12
N ASP A 117 35.81 -4.38 1.34
CA ASP A 117 34.93 -4.39 2.52
C ASP A 117 33.74 -3.43 2.35
N LEU A 118 34.00 -2.21 1.87
CA LEU A 118 32.94 -1.24 1.61
C LEU A 118 31.97 -1.74 0.54
N GLY A 119 32.48 -2.39 -0.52
CA GLY A 119 31.67 -3.02 -1.55
C GLY A 119 30.77 -4.14 -1.02
N GLU A 120 31.27 -4.97 -0.10
CA GLU A 120 30.46 -6.00 0.56
C GLU A 120 29.38 -5.39 1.46
N ARG A 121 29.70 -4.33 2.21
CA ARG A 121 28.73 -3.63 3.04
C ARG A 121 27.61 -2.99 2.23
N VAL A 122 27.93 -2.37 1.09
CA VAL A 122 26.94 -1.81 0.16
C VAL A 122 26.06 -2.92 -0.40
N ARG A 123 26.64 -4.02 -0.90
CA ARG A 123 25.87 -5.17 -1.42
C ARG A 123 24.90 -5.73 -0.37
N LYS A 124 25.35 -5.86 0.88
CA LYS A 124 24.51 -6.34 1.99
C LYS A 124 23.37 -5.37 2.32
N LEU A 125 23.62 -4.07 2.20
CA LEU A 125 22.59 -3.04 2.40
C LEU A 125 21.55 -3.08 1.27
N GLU A 126 22.00 -3.23 0.02
CA GLU A 126 21.15 -3.39 -1.16
C GLU A 126 20.27 -4.65 -1.06
N GLU A 127 20.85 -5.79 -0.66
CA GLU A 127 20.12 -7.04 -0.45
C GLU A 127 19.08 -6.92 0.67
N LYS A 128 19.45 -6.34 1.81
CA LYS A 128 18.51 -6.12 2.92
C LYS A 128 17.37 -5.18 2.50
N SER A 129 17.67 -4.13 1.74
CA SER A 129 16.68 -3.20 1.21
C SER A 129 15.73 -3.89 0.22
N ALA A 130 16.27 -4.72 -0.68
CA ALA A 130 15.46 -5.47 -1.65
C ALA A 130 14.51 -6.46 -0.97
N ILE A 131 14.99 -7.21 0.02
CA ILE A 131 14.17 -8.15 0.81
C ILE A 131 13.07 -7.42 1.57
N ASP A 132 13.39 -6.26 2.17
CA ASP A 132 12.40 -5.46 2.88
C ASP A 132 11.30 -4.96 1.93
N LEU A 133 11.69 -4.44 0.76
CA LEU A 133 10.74 -3.98 -0.27
C LEU A 133 9.86 -5.12 -0.79
N GLU A 134 10.43 -6.29 -1.03
CA GLU A 134 9.70 -7.49 -1.47
C GLU A 134 8.72 -7.97 -0.42
N SER A 135 9.10 -7.92 0.87
CA SER A 135 8.21 -8.25 1.97
C SER A 135 7.03 -7.28 2.07
N GLN A 136 7.28 -5.98 1.87
CA GLN A 136 6.23 -4.97 1.85
C GLN A 136 5.28 -5.18 0.67
N LEU A 137 5.80 -5.45 -0.52
CA LEU A 137 4.98 -5.76 -1.71
C LEU A 137 4.09 -6.98 -1.48
N LYS A 138 4.64 -8.04 -0.87
CA LYS A 138 3.87 -9.25 -0.57
C LYS A 138 2.74 -8.99 0.43
N VAL A 139 2.98 -8.15 1.43
CA VAL A 139 1.93 -7.70 2.37
C VAL A 139 0.86 -6.88 1.65
N LEU A 140 1.24 -6.00 0.73
CA LEU A 140 0.27 -5.25 -0.09
C LEU A 140 -0.53 -6.18 -1.02
N GLU A 141 0.10 -7.17 -1.66
CA GLU A 141 -0.58 -8.14 -2.51
C GLU A 141 -1.61 -8.97 -1.73
N GLU A 142 -1.27 -9.42 -0.53
CA GLU A 142 -2.24 -10.12 0.32
C GLU A 142 -3.39 -9.21 0.76
N ARG A 143 -3.13 -7.92 1.02
CA ARG A 143 -4.17 -6.93 1.32
C ARG A 143 -5.10 -6.72 0.13
N ILE A 144 -4.56 -6.54 -1.07
CA ILE A 144 -5.33 -6.40 -2.32
C ILE A 144 -6.20 -7.64 -2.53
N LYS A 145 -5.62 -8.82 -2.38
CA LYS A 145 -6.35 -10.09 -2.49
C LYS A 145 -7.46 -10.21 -1.45
N LYS A 146 -7.24 -9.76 -0.21
CA LYS A 146 -8.26 -9.77 0.85
C LYS A 146 -9.42 -8.80 0.55
N ILE A 147 -9.12 -7.65 -0.06
CA ILE A 147 -10.13 -6.70 -0.55
C ILE A 147 -10.94 -7.32 -1.70
N GLU A 148 -10.26 -7.97 -2.65
CA GLU A 148 -10.91 -8.64 -3.80
C GLU A 148 -11.76 -9.84 -3.37
N THR A 149 -11.33 -10.60 -2.35
CA THR A 149 -12.09 -11.74 -1.81
C THR A 149 -13.32 -11.27 -1.00
N GLN A 150 -13.30 -10.08 -0.40
CA GLN A 150 -14.48 -9.47 0.24
C GLN A 150 -15.48 -8.85 -0.74
N GLN A 151 -15.13 -8.76 -2.04
CA GLN A 151 -16.03 -8.32 -3.11
C GLN A 151 -16.86 -9.45 -3.74
N SER A 152 -16.69 -10.71 -3.31
CA SER A 152 -17.54 -11.83 -3.73
C SER A 152 -18.54 -12.20 -2.64
N PRO A 153 -19.85 -11.91 -2.78
CA PRO A 153 -20.85 -12.62 -2.00
C PRO A 153 -20.82 -14.07 -2.49
N SER A 154 -20.13 -14.94 -1.77
CA SER A 154 -20.32 -16.38 -1.93
C SER A 154 -21.73 -16.68 -1.45
N LEU A 155 -22.64 -16.87 -2.41
CA LEU A 155 -23.88 -17.58 -2.15
C LEU A 155 -23.53 -18.93 -1.51
N PRO A 156 -24.25 -19.36 -0.45
CA PRO A 156 -24.09 -20.70 0.09
C PRO A 156 -24.36 -21.71 -1.02
N ASN A 157 -23.34 -22.51 -1.29
CA ASN A 157 -23.31 -23.55 -2.28
C ASN A 157 -24.18 -24.71 -1.77
N GLU A 158 -25.50 -24.63 -1.97
CA GLU A 158 -26.37 -25.79 -1.81
C GLU A 158 -26.40 -26.58 -3.13
N THR A 159 -26.09 -27.86 -2.98
CA THR A 159 -25.79 -28.79 -4.06
C THR A 159 -27.04 -29.07 -4.90
N VAL A 160 -26.93 -28.73 -6.18
CA VAL A 160 -27.49 -29.43 -7.36
C VAL A 160 -28.91 -30.00 -7.19
N SER A 161 -29.88 -29.27 -7.76
CA SER A 161 -30.89 -29.85 -8.65
C SER A 161 -31.45 -28.76 -9.56
N GLN A 162 -30.93 -28.67 -10.78
CA GLN A 162 -31.62 -28.03 -11.90
C GLN A 162 -32.94 -28.77 -12.16
N PRO A 163 -34.03 -28.11 -12.62
CA PRO A 163 -34.00 -27.51 -13.95
C PRO A 163 -34.83 -26.23 -14.21
N LYS A 164 -34.42 -25.53 -15.27
CA LYS A 164 -35.19 -24.68 -16.21
C LYS A 164 -35.66 -23.26 -15.82
N ILE A 165 -35.05 -22.30 -16.53
CA ILE A 165 -35.63 -21.12 -17.20
C ILE A 165 -36.23 -20.02 -16.30
N SER A 166 -35.55 -18.88 -16.21
CA SER A 166 -36.01 -17.60 -16.78
C SER A 166 -35.02 -16.47 -16.45
N GLU A 167 -34.85 -15.55 -17.39
CA GLU A 167 -34.19 -14.26 -17.20
C GLU A 167 -34.97 -13.43 -16.17
N GLU A 168 -34.79 -13.67 -14.88
CA GLU A 168 -35.29 -12.79 -13.84
C GLU A 168 -34.13 -11.91 -13.38
N SER A 169 -33.90 -10.86 -14.16
CA SER A 169 -33.03 -9.79 -13.73
C SER A 169 -33.68 -9.14 -12.52
N ASP A 170 -32.92 -9.08 -11.43
CA ASP A 170 -33.34 -8.63 -10.11
C ASP A 170 -34.25 -7.38 -10.22
N PRO A 171 -35.51 -7.46 -9.76
CA PRO A 171 -36.50 -6.40 -9.96
C PRO A 171 -36.10 -5.09 -9.25
N LEU A 172 -35.20 -5.15 -8.27
CA LEU A 172 -34.63 -3.97 -7.64
C LEU A 172 -33.57 -3.33 -8.53
N LEU A 173 -32.69 -4.13 -9.13
CA LEU A 173 -31.67 -3.63 -10.05
C LEU A 173 -32.31 -2.94 -11.26
N HIS A 174 -33.34 -3.52 -11.87
CA HIS A 174 -34.07 -2.88 -12.99
C HIS A 174 -34.68 -1.52 -12.66
N ARG A 175 -35.09 -1.29 -11.40
CA ARG A 175 -35.64 0.01 -10.97
C ARG A 175 -34.55 1.04 -10.71
N LEU A 176 -33.33 0.59 -10.38
CA LEU A 176 -32.18 1.43 -10.09
C LEU A 176 -31.36 1.75 -11.35
N THR A 177 -31.33 0.85 -12.34
CA THR A 177 -30.60 1.05 -13.62
C THR A 177 -30.92 2.38 -14.32
N PRO A 178 -32.19 2.78 -14.53
CA PRO A 178 -32.48 4.05 -15.22
C PRO A 178 -32.11 5.30 -14.41
N LEU A 179 -31.76 5.16 -13.12
CA LEU A 179 -31.28 6.28 -12.29
C LEU A 179 -29.76 6.44 -12.32
N LEU A 180 -29.03 5.39 -12.69
CA LEU A 180 -27.57 5.37 -12.81
C LEU A 180 -27.10 5.89 -14.17
N GLU A 181 -27.88 5.70 -15.24
CA GLU A 181 -27.55 6.16 -16.60
C GLU A 181 -27.68 7.69 -16.79
N GLU A 182 -28.24 8.43 -15.82
CA GLU A 182 -28.44 9.89 -15.89
C GLU A 182 -27.31 10.70 -15.21
N PHE A 183 -26.22 10.03 -14.80
CA PHE A 183 -25.03 10.64 -14.18
C PHE A 183 -23.79 10.55 -15.08
#